data_AF-A0A947AUF7-F1
#
_entry.id   AF-A0A947AUF7-F1
#
_cell.length_a   1.000
_cell.length_b   1.000
_cell.length_c   1.000
_cell.angle_alpha   90.00
_cell.angle_beta   90.00
_cell.angle_gamma   90.00
#
_symmetry.space_group_name_H-M   'P 1'
#
loop_
_entity.id
_entity.type
_entity.pdbx_description
1 polymer ?
#
loop_
_entity_poly.entity_id
_entity_poly.type
_entity_poly.pdbx_seq_one_letter_code
_entity_poly.pdbx_strand_id
1 'polypeptide(L)' 'IDVVVMGSIGRSGIPGFLIGNRAEKILSNINCTVLTVKPDGFISPITI' A
#
# COMPACT_ATOMS: atom_id res chain seq x y z
N ILE A 1 -2.78 -1.14 -20.03
CA ILE A 1 -2.10 -0.51 -18.88
C ILE A 1 -1.12 -1.55 -18.39
N ASP A 2 0.18 -1.31 -18.54
CA ASP A 2 1.19 -2.33 -18.22
C ASP A 2 1.67 -2.21 -16.77
N VAL A 3 1.65 -0.99 -16.21
CA VAL A 3 1.93 -0.74 -14.79
C VAL A 3 1.01 0.34 -14.23
N VAL A 4 0.58 0.16 -12.98
CA VAL A 4 -0.06 1.19 -12.17
C VAL A 4 0.88 1.60 -11.04
N VAL A 5 1.15 2.90 -10.94
CA VAL A 5 1.89 3.48 -9.82
C VAL A 5 0.87 4.13 -8.89
N MET A 6 0.93 3.79 -7.60
CA MET A 6 0.02 4.38 -6.62
C MET A 6 0.67 4.61 -5.26
N GLY A 7 0.19 5.64 -4.57
CA GLY A 7 0.48 5.84 -3.15
C GLY A 7 -0.44 4.99 -2.27
N SER A 8 0.06 4.54 -1.12
CA SER A 8 -0.79 3.95 -0.08
C SER A 8 -0.41 4.43 1.32
N ILE A 9 -1.42 4.55 2.18
CA ILE A 9 -1.26 4.83 3.61
C ILE A 9 -1.86 3.68 4.41
N GLY A 10 -1.14 3.24 5.43
CA GLY A 10 -1.64 2.37 6.49
C GLY A 10 -1.98 3.18 7.74
N ARG A 11 -2.50 2.53 8.78
CA ARG A 11 -2.70 3.14 10.10
C ARG A 11 -1.48 2.82 10.96
N SER A 12 -0.70 3.86 11.24
CA SER A 12 0.42 3.74 12.17
C SER A 12 -0.09 3.28 13.54
N GLY A 13 0.67 2.42 14.21
CA GLY A 13 0.35 1.88 15.54
C GLY A 13 -0.57 0.64 15.55
N ILE A 14 -1.07 0.18 14.41
CA ILE A 14 -1.78 -1.11 14.29
C ILE A 14 -0.88 -2.08 13.53
N PRO A 15 -0.27 -3.08 14.21
CA PRO A 15 0.58 -4.07 13.55
C PRO A 15 -0.16 -4.75 12.39
N GLY A 16 0.53 -4.89 11.25
CA GLY A 16 -0.04 -5.52 10.05
C GLY A 16 -0.96 -4.63 9.19
N PHE A 17 -1.39 -3.45 9.66
CA PHE A 17 -2.22 -2.55 8.86
C PHE A 17 -1.36 -1.65 7.95
N LEU A 18 -0.79 -2.24 6.90
CA LEU A 18 0.20 -1.60 6.02
C LEU A 18 -0.41 -0.91 4.78
N ILE A 19 -1.62 -1.30 4.38
CA ILE A 19 -2.34 -0.83 3.19
C ILE A 19 -3.70 -0.28 3.61
N GLY A 20 -4.17 0.77 2.93
CA GLY A 20 -5.51 1.33 3.16
C GLY A 20 -6.57 0.71 2.26
N ASN A 21 -7.82 0.67 2.72
CA ASN A 21 -8.93 -0.03 2.05
C ASN A 21 -9.13 0.31 0.56
N ARG A 22 -8.83 1.54 0.13
CA ARG A 22 -8.94 1.90 -1.30
C ARG A 22 -7.88 1.18 -2.13
N ALA A 23 -6.66 1.10 -1.63
CA ALA A 23 -5.58 0.38 -2.29
C ALA A 23 -5.86 -1.12 -2.32
N GLU A 24 -6.41 -1.70 -1.25
CA GLU A 24 -6.85 -3.11 -1.26
C GLU A 24 -7.90 -3.37 -2.35
N LYS A 25 -8.96 -2.54 -2.43
CA LYS A 25 -10.01 -2.70 -3.44
C LYS A 25 -9.49 -2.63 -4.87
N ILE A 26 -8.51 -1.77 -5.13
CA ILE A 26 -7.86 -1.67 -6.45
C ILE A 26 -7.05 -2.93 -6.73
N LEU A 27 -6.21 -3.35 -5.78
CA LEU A 27 -5.37 -4.54 -5.89
C LEU A 27 -6.20 -5.81 -6.13
N SER A 28 -7.40 -5.91 -5.54
CA SER A 28 -8.30 -7.06 -5.76
C SER A 28 -8.85 -7.19 -7.17
N ASN A 29 -8.79 -6.15 -8.01
CA ASN A 29 -9.47 -6.11 -9.31
C ASN A 29 -8.53 -5.79 -10.49
N ILE A 30 -7.23 -5.63 -10.25
CA ILE A 30 -6.28 -5.20 -11.28
C ILE A 30 -5.51 -6.38 -11.87
N ASN A 31 -5.33 -6.36 -13.20
CA ASN A 31 -4.65 -7.43 -13.96
C ASN A 31 -3.27 -6.99 -14.52
N CYS A 32 -2.67 -5.94 -13.95
CA CYS A 32 -1.36 -5.45 -14.36
C CYS A 32 -0.43 -5.23 -13.16
N THR A 33 0.85 -5.00 -13.43
CA THR A 33 1.85 -4.76 -12.39
C THR A 33 1.50 -3.52 -11.58
N VAL A 34 1.65 -3.58 -10.25
CA VAL A 34 1.42 -2.42 -9.37
C VAL A 34 2.70 -2.07 -8.61
N LEU A 35 3.14 -0.83 -8.78
CA LEU A 35 4.20 -0.22 -7.98
C LEU A 35 3.56 0.66 -6.90
N THR A 36 3.65 0.22 -5.65
CA THR A 36 3.09 0.97 -4.52
C THR A 36 4.20 1.75 -3.81
N VAL A 37 3.97 3.04 -3.58
CA VAL A 37 4.90 3.94 -2.90
C VAL A 37 4.30 4.39 -1.56
N LYS A 38 5.13 4.47 -0.53
CA LYS A 38 4.75 5.04 0.77
C LYS A 38 5.17 6.51 0.83
N PRO A 39 4.43 7.38 1.55
CA PRO A 39 4.82 8.76 1.73
C PRO A 39 6.16 8.88 2.47
N ASP A 40 6.84 10.01 2.27
CA ASP A 40 8.06 10.32 3.01
C ASP A 40 7.80 10.28 4.52
N GLY A 41 8.77 9.75 5.27
CA GLY A 41 8.65 9.57 6.72
C GLY A 41 7.78 8.38 7.14
N PHE A 42 7.39 7.48 6.22
CA PHE A 42 6.75 6.22 6.60
C PHE A 42 7.68 5.37 7.47
N ILE A 43 7.25 5.08 8.69
CA ILE A 43 7.90 4.14 9.60
C ILE A 43 7.09 2.84 9.58
N SER A 44 7.77 1.72 9.31
CA SER A 44 7.13 0.41 9.36
C SER A 44 6.67 0.10 10.80
N PRO A 45 5.39 -0.26 11.04
CA PRO A 45 4.94 -0.71 12.35
C PRO A 45 5.37 -2.14 12.68
N ILE A 46 6.00 -2.84 11.72
CA ILE A 46 6.59 -4.16 11.90
C ILE A 46 8.11 -4.04 11.92
N THR A 47 8.71 -4.63 12.95
CA THR A 47 10.15 -4.84 13.10
C THR A 47 10.40 -6.34 13.00
N ILE A 48 11.37 -6.74 12.17
CA ILE A 48 11.77 -8.15 11.97
C ILE A 48 12.87 -8.49 12.96
#